data_AF-A0A0S8KRX2-F1
#
_entry.id   AF-A0A0S8KRX2-F1
#
_cell.length_a   1.000
_cell.length_b   1.000
_cell.length_c   1.000
_cell.angle_alpha   90.00
_cell.angle_beta   90.00
_cell.angle_gamma   90.00
#
_symmetry.space_group_name_H-M   'P 1'
#
loop_
_entity.id
_entity.type
_entity.pdbx_description
1 polymer ?
#
loop_
_entity_poly.entity_id
_entity_poly.type
_entity_poly.pdbx_seq_one_letter_code
_entity_poly.pdbx_strand_id
1 'polypeptide(L)' 'MIAFQKKEEVSPICPHCKKELTEVWFRQLKGDLGKRCIYFCPQCKSCLGVSHRKGIAPFGL' A
#
# COMPACT_ATOMS: atom_id res chain seq x y z
N MET A 1 -25.95 5.53 -3.91
CA MET A 1 -24.70 5.28 -4.66
C MET A 1 -23.82 6.51 -4.49
N ILE A 2 -22.54 6.34 -4.16
CA ILE A 2 -21.64 7.47 -3.89
C ILE A 2 -20.82 7.75 -5.15
N ALA A 3 -20.64 9.03 -5.49
CA ALA A 3 -19.85 9.44 -6.65
C ALA A 3 -18.35 9.31 -6.38
N PHE A 4 -17.60 8.81 -7.36
CA PHE A 4 -16.14 8.80 -7.32
C PHE A 4 -15.57 10.12 -7.84
N GLN A 5 -14.61 10.67 -7.11
CA GLN A 5 -13.87 11.87 -7.49
C GLN A 5 -12.38 11.64 -7.21
N LYS A 6 -11.52 12.04 -8.16
CA LYS A 6 -10.06 11.99 -7.99
C LYS A 6 -9.62 13.28 -7.30
N LYS A 7 -8.86 13.16 -6.21
CA LYS A 7 -8.25 14.30 -5.50
C LYS A 7 -6.77 14.03 -5.28
N GLU A 8 -5.91 14.66 -6.06
CA GLU A 8 -4.45 14.52 -5.95
C GLU A 8 -3.86 15.42 -4.85
N GLU A 9 -4.54 16.52 -4.53
CA GLU A 9 -4.13 17.50 -3.51
C GLU A 9 -4.42 17.05 -2.07
N VAL A 10 -5.10 15.91 -1.89
CA VAL A 10 -5.49 15.40 -0.57
C VAL A 10 -4.64 14.19 -0.23
N SER A 11 -3.76 14.35 0.74
CA SER A 11 -3.01 13.22 1.31
C SER A 11 -3.93 12.35 2.17
N PRO A 12 -3.81 11.02 2.11
CA PRO A 12 -4.55 10.15 3.00
C PRO A 12 -4.06 10.28 4.44
N ILE A 13 -4.95 10.02 5.40
CA ILE A 13 -4.60 9.98 6.82
C ILE A 13 -4.39 8.52 7.23
N CYS A 14 -3.34 8.25 8.00
CA CYS A 14 -3.13 6.95 8.60
C CYS A 14 -4.30 6.60 9.54
N PRO A 15 -5.01 5.47 9.35
CA PRO A 15 -6.15 5.12 10.18
C PRO A 15 -5.77 4.80 11.63
N HIS A 16 -4.50 4.46 11.89
CA HIS A 16 -3.99 4.05 13.19
C HIS A 16 -3.48 5.24 14.03
N CYS A 17 -2.55 6.05 13.48
CA CYS A 17 -1.94 7.15 14.22
C CYS A 17 -2.52 8.54 13.89
N LYS A 18 -3.47 8.61 12.95
CA LYS A 18 -4.16 9.85 12.53
C LYS A 18 -3.25 10.95 11.95
N LYS A 19 -2.00 10.62 11.63
CA LYS A 19 -1.08 11.52 10.92
C LYS A 19 -1.30 11.43 9.40
N GLU A 20 -1.03 12.54 8.73
CA GLU A 20 -1.02 12.63 7.28
C GLU A 20 0.07 11.72 6.68
N LEU A 21 -0.25 11.03 5.58
CA LEU A 21 0.66 10.15 4.85
C LEU A 21 1.13 10.86 3.57
N THR A 22 2.28 11.54 3.66
CA THR A 22 2.98 12.10 2.49
C THR A 22 3.82 11.06 1.76
N GLU A 23 4.14 9.94 2.43
CA GLU A 23 4.79 8.78 1.86
C GLU A 23 4.26 7.48 2.50
N VAL A 24 4.48 6.35 1.82
CA VAL A 24 4.16 5.02 2.32
C VAL A 24 5.37 4.12 2.13
N TRP A 25 5.83 3.49 3.21
CA TRP A 25 6.91 2.53 3.13
C TRP A 25 6.37 1.17 2.71
N PHE A 26 7.19 0.39 2.02
CA PHE A 26 6.85 -0.97 1.65
C PHE A 26 7.99 -1.95 1.89
N ARG A 27 7.64 -3.21 2.09
CA ARG A 27 8.59 -4.32 2.15
C ARG A 27 8.09 -5.45 1.27
N GLN A 28 8.94 -5.89 0.35
CA GLN A 28 8.67 -7.08 -0.45
C GLN A 28 8.77 -8.33 0.43
N LEU A 29 7.78 -9.20 0.31
CA LEU A 29 7.77 -10.53 0.90
C LEU A 29 8.31 -11.52 -0.11
N LYS A 30 9.21 -12.39 0.35
CA LYS A 30 9.67 -13.54 -0.43
C LYS A 30 8.57 -14.60 -0.43
N GLY A 31 8.28 -15.17 -1.59
CA GLY A 31 7.35 -16.27 -1.74
C GLY A 31 7.34 -16.78 -3.18
N ASP A 32 7.00 -18.06 -3.34
CA ASP A 32 7.10 -18.76 -4.63
C ASP A 32 6.07 -18.29 -5.66
N LEU A 33 5.02 -17.57 -5.22
CA LEU A 33 3.87 -17.15 -6.03
C LEU A 33 3.65 -15.63 -5.98
N GLY A 34 4.50 -14.90 -6.71
CA GLY A 34 4.32 -13.48 -7.04
C GLY A 34 4.96 -12.48 -6.07
N LYS A 35 5.17 -11.25 -6.55
CA LYS A 35 5.68 -10.13 -5.73
C LYS A 35 4.57 -9.63 -4.80
N ARG A 36 4.62 -10.03 -3.53
CA ARG A 36 3.74 -9.50 -2.47
C ARG A 36 4.48 -8.40 -1.72
N CYS A 37 3.83 -7.28 -1.43
CA CYS A 37 4.39 -6.20 -0.63
C CYS A 37 3.50 -5.92 0.57
N ILE A 38 4.10 -5.72 1.73
CA ILE A 38 3.43 -5.07 2.87
C ILE A 38 3.67 -3.58 2.75
N TYR A 39 2.61 -2.79 2.79
CA TYR A 39 2.66 -1.33 2.89
C TYR A 39 2.41 -0.92 4.33
N PHE A 40 3.19 0.02 4.86
CA PHE A 40 3.10 0.41 6.27
C PHE A 40 3.41 1.89 6.46
N CYS A 41 2.82 2.44 7.53
CA CYS A 41 2.96 3.86 7.86
C CYS A 41 4.40 4.16 8.30
N PRO A 42 5.06 5.21 7.77
CA PRO A 42 6.40 5.60 8.19
C PRO A 42 6.45 6.10 9.64
N GLN A 43 5.34 6.66 10.12
CA GLN A 43 5.26 7.28 11.45
C GLN A 43 5.02 6.26 12.57
N CYS A 44 4.03 5.38 12.44
CA CYS A 44 3.66 4.43 13.49
C CYS A 44 3.96 2.97 13.16
N LYS A 45 4.47 2.67 11.95
CA LYS A 45 4.83 1.33 11.48
C LYS A 45 3.66 0.36 11.34
N SER A 46 2.42 0.82 11.53
CA SER A 46 1.22 -0.01 11.33
C SER A 46 1.06 -0.41 9.87
N CYS A 47 0.63 -1.66 9.64
CA CYS A 47 0.33 -2.19 8.32
C CYS A 47 -0.89 -1.48 7.73
N LEU A 48 -0.72 -0.85 6.56
CA LEU A 48 -1.78 -0.16 5.82
C LEU A 48 -2.44 -1.06 4.78
N GLY A 49 -1.74 -2.12 4.35
CA GLY A 49 -2.28 -3.08 3.40
C GLY A 49 -1.22 -4.06 2.91
N VAL A 50 -1.70 -5.10 2.24
CA VAL A 50 -0.86 -6.10 1.57
C VAL A 50 -1.27 -6.21 0.11
N SER A 51 -0.31 -6.15 -0.81
CA SER A 51 -0.61 -6.43 -2.21
C SER A 51 -0.70 -7.93 -2.43
N HIS A 52 -1.84 -8.34 -2.97
CA HIS A 52 -2.00 -9.62 -3.64
C HIS A 52 -2.23 -9.32 -5.12
N ARG A 53 -1.17 -9.44 -5.95
CA ARG A 53 -1.40 -9.55 -7.39
C ARG A 53 -1.98 -10.94 -7.66
N LYS A 54 -3.29 -11.00 -7.94
CA LYS A 54 -3.85 -12.12 -8.72
C LYS A 54 -3.46 -11.88 -10.18
N GLY A 55 -2.36 -12.47 -10.61
CA GLY A 55 -1.88 -12.36 -11.98
C GLY A 55 -0.47 -12.90 -12.11
N ILE A 56 -0.25 -13.74 -13.11
CA ILE A 56 1.07 -14.22 -13.52
C ILE A 56 1.81 -13.00 -14.07
N ALA A 57 2.67 -12.37 -13.28
CA ALA A 57 3.71 -11.51 -13.84
C ALA A 57 4.83 -12.44 -14.35
N PRO A 58 5.41 -12.19 -15.53
CA PRO A 58 6.58 -12.95 -15.96
C PRO A 58 7.65 -12.81 -14.88
N PHE A 59 8.20 -13.95 -14.50
CA PHE A 59 9.29 -14.07 -13.56
C PHE A 59 10.47 -13.22 -14.08
N GLY A 60 11.00 -12.30 -13.26
CA GLY A 60 12.26 -11.61 -13.53
C GLY A 60 12.32 -10.75 -14.80
N LEU A 61 11.93 -9.49 -14.68
CA LEU A 61 12.62 -8.36 -15.32
C LEU A 61 13.08 -7.43 -14.20
#